data_AF-A0A9Q9Y1J0-F1
#
_entry.id   AF-A0A9Q9Y1J0-F1
#
_cell.length_a   1.000
_cell.length_b   1.000
_cell.length_c   1.000
_cell.angle_alpha   90.00
_cell.angle_beta   90.00
_cell.angle_gamma   90.00
#
_symmetry.space_group_name_H-M   'P 1'
#
loop_
_entity.id
_entity.type
_entity.pdbx_description
1 polymer ?
#
loop_
_entity_poly.entity_id
_entity_poly.type
_entity_poly.pdbx_seq_one_letter_code
_entity_poly.pdbx_strand_id
1 'polypeptide(L)'
;MGDPVANYTSRLQQQEGEIKLLQDEIERLRDPQELNFTSSQLDELREENSRLKYRLNILKRSLQEEMSQNDNEMLNINQRLQQIFGEAINTAYPGLENPPLTVTPNQQAKFGDYQCNSAMAMAQVMKAKGRKISPREIAEKIVQNIPNNELIERTEIAGPGFINVHLKRMFVSKLLSSLLVNGVKPPSLKKKKKVVVDFSSPNIAKEMHVGHLRSTIIGDSMCRLFEFLGYEVLRLNHVGDWGTQFGMLIAHLQDKFPNYLSVSPPIGDLQAFYKESKKRFDEDEEFKRRAYQCVVKLQSKEPDFIKAWNLICDVSRNEFQKVYNCLDIRIEERGESYYQDMMTAVIKELRKKVQLEGSLTSNVCCFTV
;
A
#
# COMPACT_ATOMS: atom_id res chain seq x y z
N MET A 1 -14.96 -11.45 -20.46
CA MET A 1 -15.11 -12.73 -19.74
C MET A 1 -14.96 -12.44 -18.27
N GLY A 2 -16.01 -12.64 -17.47
CA GLY A 2 -16.04 -12.25 -16.07
C GLY A 2 -14.98 -13.01 -15.26
N ASP A 3 -14.23 -12.27 -14.47
CA ASP A 3 -13.13 -12.76 -13.64
C ASP A 3 -13.65 -13.86 -12.69
N PRO A 4 -13.25 -15.14 -12.89
CA PRO A 4 -13.67 -16.25 -12.04
C PRO A 4 -13.25 -16.02 -10.58
N VAL A 5 -12.16 -15.27 -10.35
CA VAL A 5 -11.58 -15.01 -9.04
C VAL A 5 -12.34 -13.92 -8.29
N ALA A 6 -12.88 -12.90 -8.99
CA ALA A 6 -13.75 -11.89 -8.39
C ALA A 6 -15.07 -12.51 -7.89
N ASN A 7 -15.67 -13.41 -8.68
CA ASN A 7 -16.82 -14.20 -8.25
C ASN A 7 -16.49 -15.13 -7.08
N TYR A 8 -15.27 -15.67 -7.01
CA TYR A 8 -14.81 -16.50 -5.90
C TYR A 8 -14.55 -15.72 -4.61
N THR A 9 -13.96 -14.52 -4.70
CA THR A 9 -13.61 -13.70 -3.52
C THR A 9 -14.85 -13.04 -2.92
N SER A 10 -15.76 -12.56 -3.77
CA SER A 10 -17.08 -12.10 -3.34
C SER A 10 -17.87 -13.23 -2.70
N ARG A 11 -17.76 -14.47 -3.22
CA ARG A 11 -18.33 -15.67 -2.59
C ARG A 11 -17.67 -16.02 -1.26
N LEU A 12 -16.37 -15.81 -1.11
CA LEU A 12 -15.63 -16.12 0.12
C LEU A 12 -15.95 -15.14 1.24
N GLN A 13 -16.04 -13.84 0.93
CA GLN A 13 -16.48 -12.83 1.89
C GLN A 13 -17.98 -12.96 2.22
N GLN A 14 -18.82 -13.29 1.24
CA GLN A 14 -20.20 -13.69 1.52
C GLN A 14 -20.25 -14.94 2.40
N GLN A 15 -19.38 -15.94 2.15
CA GLN A 15 -19.32 -17.15 2.96
C GLN A 15 -18.79 -16.91 4.36
N GLU A 16 -17.82 -16.03 4.58
CA GLU A 16 -17.36 -15.65 5.92
C GLU A 16 -18.45 -14.88 6.68
N GLY A 17 -19.18 -13.99 6.00
CA GLY A 17 -20.35 -13.31 6.55
C GLY A 17 -21.49 -14.26 6.89
N GLU A 18 -21.81 -15.19 5.98
CA GLU A 18 -22.79 -16.26 6.19
C GLU A 18 -22.36 -17.20 7.31
N ILE A 19 -21.09 -17.61 7.39
CA ILE A 19 -20.57 -18.45 8.47
C ILE A 19 -20.77 -17.75 9.81
N LYS A 20 -20.50 -16.44 9.87
CA LYS A 20 -20.69 -15.67 11.10
C LYS A 20 -22.17 -15.54 11.46
N LEU A 21 -23.04 -15.22 10.50
CA LEU A 21 -24.49 -15.17 10.70
C LEU A 21 -25.06 -16.52 11.13
N LEU A 22 -24.62 -17.61 10.51
CA LEU A 22 -25.05 -18.97 10.84
C LEU A 22 -24.51 -19.42 12.20
N GLN A 23 -23.31 -19.01 12.60
CA GLN A 23 -22.80 -19.25 13.95
C GLN A 23 -23.67 -18.53 14.99
N ASP A 24 -24.05 -17.28 14.72
CA ASP A 24 -24.93 -16.49 15.59
C ASP A 24 -26.36 -17.08 15.64
N GLU A 25 -26.90 -17.54 14.51
CA GLU A 25 -28.22 -18.18 14.40
C GLU A 25 -28.25 -19.52 15.15
N ILE A 26 -27.19 -20.34 15.02
CA ILE A 26 -27.03 -21.62 15.72
C ILE A 26 -26.91 -21.41 17.22
N GLU A 27 -26.26 -20.32 17.66
CA GLU A 27 -26.20 -19.96 19.08
C GLU A 27 -27.56 -19.53 19.62
N ARG A 28 -28.37 -18.80 18.85
CA ARG A 28 -29.76 -18.44 19.21
C ARG A 28 -30.69 -19.65 19.28
N LEU A 29 -30.54 -20.59 18.37
CA LEU A 29 -31.37 -21.81 18.29
C LEU A 29 -31.00 -22.88 19.33
N ARG A 30 -29.93 -22.65 20.10
CA ARG A 30 -29.44 -23.58 21.13
C ARG A 30 -30.27 -23.56 22.42
N ASP A 31 -31.13 -22.55 22.61
CA ASP A 31 -31.98 -22.41 23.80
C ASP A 31 -33.45 -22.82 23.49
N PRO A 32 -33.90 -24.02 23.88
CA PRO A 32 -35.18 -24.58 23.41
C PRO A 32 -36.43 -24.00 24.08
N GLN A 33 -36.30 -22.96 24.93
CA GLN A 33 -37.41 -22.49 25.76
C GLN A 33 -38.15 -21.25 25.27
N GLU A 34 -37.70 -20.56 24.21
CA GLU A 34 -38.32 -19.27 23.83
C GLU A 34 -39.04 -19.18 22.47
N LEU A 35 -39.03 -20.17 21.57
CA LEU A 35 -39.57 -19.94 20.21
C LEU A 35 -40.41 -21.10 19.66
N ASN A 36 -41.69 -20.82 19.40
CA ASN A 36 -42.70 -21.68 18.76
C ASN A 36 -42.32 -22.05 17.30
N PHE A 37 -41.37 -22.96 17.11
CA PHE A 37 -41.04 -23.51 15.78
C PHE A 37 -41.83 -24.80 15.48
N THR A 38 -42.26 -24.96 14.22
CA THR A 38 -42.86 -26.21 13.73
C THR A 38 -41.79 -27.29 13.51
N SER A 39 -42.13 -28.58 13.65
CA SER A 39 -41.14 -29.68 13.55
C SER A 39 -40.37 -29.70 12.22
N SER A 40 -41.02 -29.29 11.13
CA SER A 40 -40.43 -29.22 9.79
C SER A 40 -39.30 -28.18 9.68
N GLN A 41 -39.43 -27.01 10.32
CA GLN A 41 -38.42 -25.96 10.30
C GLN A 41 -37.19 -26.34 11.14
N LEU A 42 -37.42 -27.08 12.23
CA LEU A 42 -36.35 -27.65 13.07
C LEU A 42 -35.51 -28.68 12.32
N ASP A 43 -36.11 -29.49 11.45
CA ASP A 43 -35.41 -30.48 10.64
C ASP A 43 -34.59 -29.83 9.51
N GLU A 44 -35.12 -28.80 8.84
CA GLU A 44 -34.38 -28.02 7.83
C GLU A 44 -33.14 -27.35 8.44
N LEU A 45 -33.28 -26.69 9.59
CA LEU A 45 -32.17 -26.06 10.30
C LEU A 45 -31.11 -27.08 10.76
N ARG A 46 -31.52 -28.30 11.15
CA ARG A 46 -30.60 -29.39 11.50
C ARG A 46 -29.83 -29.92 10.29
N GLU A 47 -30.48 -30.03 9.14
CA GLU A 47 -29.83 -30.46 7.90
C GLU A 47 -28.82 -29.41 7.40
N GLU A 48 -29.19 -28.13 7.45
CA GLU A 48 -28.32 -27.01 7.10
C GLU A 48 -27.10 -26.94 8.02
N ASN A 49 -27.30 -27.05 9.35
CA ASN A 49 -26.22 -27.09 10.33
C ASN A 49 -25.24 -28.27 10.08
N SER A 50 -25.77 -29.43 9.66
CA SER A 50 -24.96 -30.60 9.29
C SER A 50 -24.14 -30.36 8.01
N ARG A 51 -24.73 -29.74 6.98
CA ARG A 51 -24.00 -29.36 5.75
C ARG A 51 -22.90 -28.35 6.02
N LEU A 52 -23.16 -27.35 6.86
CA LEU A 52 -22.19 -26.32 7.24
C LEU A 52 -21.01 -26.91 8.00
N LYS A 53 -21.27 -27.79 8.98
CA LYS A 53 -20.21 -28.53 9.71
C LYS A 53 -19.35 -29.37 8.77
N TYR A 54 -19.97 -30.05 7.81
CA TYR A 54 -19.23 -30.82 6.81
C TYR A 54 -18.32 -29.94 5.95
N ARG A 55 -18.84 -28.81 5.47
CA ARG A 55 -18.09 -27.84 4.68
C ARG A 55 -16.91 -27.23 5.46
N LEU A 56 -17.12 -26.90 6.73
CA LEU A 56 -16.08 -26.40 7.62
C LEU A 56 -14.95 -27.42 7.80
N ASN A 57 -15.27 -28.71 7.91
CA ASN A 57 -14.26 -29.77 7.98
C ASN A 57 -13.45 -29.92 6.69
N ILE A 58 -14.10 -29.82 5.51
CA ILE A 58 -13.38 -29.82 4.23
C ILE A 58 -12.40 -28.65 4.14
N LEU A 59 -12.84 -27.45 4.51
CA LEU A 59 -12.00 -26.25 4.47
C LEU A 59 -10.80 -26.37 5.43
N LYS A 60 -11.01 -26.89 6.65
CA LYS A 60 -9.92 -27.15 7.61
C LYS A 60 -8.89 -28.13 7.05
N ARG A 61 -9.35 -29.20 6.39
CA ARG A 61 -8.47 -30.20 5.79
C ARG A 61 -7.66 -29.61 4.62
N SER A 62 -8.31 -28.87 3.73
CA SER A 62 -7.63 -28.19 2.62
C SER A 62 -6.58 -27.20 3.12
N LEU A 63 -6.87 -26.45 4.19
CA LEU A 63 -5.93 -25.52 4.81
C LEU A 63 -4.69 -26.26 5.37
N GLN A 64 -4.91 -27.40 6.01
CA GLN A 64 -3.84 -28.23 6.57
C GLN A 64 -2.95 -28.82 5.47
N GLU A 65 -3.53 -29.25 4.35
CA GLU A 65 -2.81 -29.75 3.18
C GLU A 65 -1.96 -28.63 2.52
N GLU A 66 -2.49 -27.41 2.35
CA GLU A 66 -1.72 -26.27 1.82
C GLU A 66 -0.59 -25.82 2.75
N MET A 67 -0.83 -25.79 4.07
CA MET A 67 0.22 -25.47 5.04
C MET A 67 1.38 -26.47 5.03
N SER A 68 1.11 -27.70 4.61
CA SER A 68 2.13 -28.76 4.48
C SER A 68 2.95 -28.64 3.18
N GLN A 69 2.48 -27.88 2.18
CA GLN A 69 3.14 -27.74 0.87
C GLN A 69 4.07 -26.52 0.76
N ASN A 70 4.03 -25.59 1.73
CA ASN A 70 4.68 -24.27 1.66
C ASN A 70 6.06 -24.17 2.37
N ASP A 71 6.78 -25.28 2.52
CA ASP A 71 8.03 -25.37 3.30
C ASP A 71 9.23 -24.55 2.75
N ASN A 72 9.11 -23.95 1.57
CA ASN A 72 10.22 -23.28 0.88
C ASN A 72 10.26 -21.75 1.06
N GLU A 73 9.34 -21.16 1.83
CA GLU A 73 9.22 -19.71 1.98
C GLU A 73 9.51 -19.23 3.41
N MET A 74 10.04 -18.00 3.55
CA MET A 74 10.23 -17.43 4.87
C MET A 74 8.89 -17.13 5.55
N LEU A 75 8.76 -17.59 6.79
CA LEU A 75 7.57 -17.38 7.60
C LEU A 75 7.66 -16.07 8.39
N ASN A 76 6.56 -15.32 8.44
CA ASN A 76 6.41 -14.23 9.38
C ASN A 76 6.01 -14.78 10.77
N ILE A 77 7.00 -14.92 11.66
CA ILE A 77 6.81 -15.49 13.01
C ILE A 77 5.75 -14.72 13.79
N ASN A 78 5.73 -13.38 13.70
CA ASN A 78 4.76 -12.56 14.43
C ASN A 78 3.32 -12.85 13.95
N GLN A 79 3.09 -12.88 12.64
CA GLN A 79 1.79 -13.25 12.06
C GLN A 79 1.36 -14.67 12.46
N ARG A 80 2.30 -15.62 12.49
CA ARG A 80 1.99 -17.00 12.87
C ARG A 80 1.62 -17.10 14.36
N LEU A 81 2.33 -16.39 15.23
CA LEU A 81 1.98 -16.28 16.64
C LEU A 81 0.61 -15.61 16.82
N GLN A 82 0.31 -14.55 16.07
CA GLN A 82 -1.01 -13.92 16.08
C GLN A 82 -2.10 -14.93 15.72
N GLN A 83 -1.92 -15.74 14.68
CA GLN A 83 -2.89 -16.80 14.34
C GLN A 83 -3.10 -17.78 15.50
N ILE A 84 -2.01 -18.30 16.09
CA ILE A 84 -2.06 -19.24 17.21
C ILE A 84 -2.79 -18.63 18.42
N PHE A 85 -2.45 -17.39 18.78
CA PHE A 85 -3.11 -16.70 19.89
C PHE A 85 -4.56 -16.33 19.56
N GLY A 86 -4.88 -16.00 18.31
CA GLY A 86 -6.25 -15.76 17.86
C GLY A 86 -7.14 -16.99 18.03
N GLU A 87 -6.65 -18.16 17.62
CA GLU A 87 -7.34 -19.45 17.83
C GLU A 87 -7.52 -19.76 19.32
N ALA A 88 -6.47 -19.56 20.13
CA ALA A 88 -6.52 -19.77 21.57
C ALA A 88 -7.53 -18.82 22.26
N ILE A 89 -7.55 -17.54 21.86
CA ILE A 89 -8.48 -16.54 22.39
C ILE A 89 -9.93 -16.87 22.01
N ASN A 90 -10.19 -17.21 20.75
CA ASN A 90 -11.53 -17.58 20.29
C ASN A 90 -12.05 -18.83 21.02
N THR A 91 -11.18 -19.79 21.31
CA THR A 91 -11.54 -20.98 22.08
C THR A 91 -11.80 -20.65 23.56
N ALA A 92 -10.99 -19.77 24.16
CA ALA A 92 -11.15 -19.35 25.56
C ALA A 92 -12.39 -18.47 25.80
N TYR A 93 -12.79 -17.67 24.79
CA TYR A 93 -13.87 -16.68 24.87
C TYR A 93 -14.72 -16.65 23.58
N PRO A 94 -15.55 -17.70 23.34
CA PRO A 94 -16.26 -17.89 22.06
C PRO A 94 -17.34 -16.85 21.68
N GLY A 95 -17.59 -15.82 22.49
CA GLY A 95 -18.55 -14.74 22.19
C GLY A 95 -17.93 -13.34 22.16
N LEU A 96 -16.60 -13.22 22.13
CA LEU A 96 -15.93 -11.94 22.05
C LEU A 96 -15.62 -11.59 20.58
N GLU A 97 -16.41 -10.69 20.00
CA GLU A 97 -16.14 -10.19 18.65
C GLU A 97 -14.83 -9.37 18.61
N ASN A 98 -13.98 -9.66 17.61
CA ASN A 98 -12.72 -8.96 17.31
C ASN A 98 -11.87 -8.66 18.55
N PRO A 99 -11.41 -9.70 19.27
CA PRO A 99 -10.60 -9.49 20.47
C PRO A 99 -9.29 -8.78 20.12
N PRO A 100 -8.81 -7.85 20.98
CA PRO A 100 -7.53 -7.19 20.75
C PRO A 100 -6.41 -8.22 20.77
N LEU A 101 -5.70 -8.33 19.64
CA LEU A 101 -4.62 -9.29 19.43
C LEU A 101 -3.31 -8.55 19.17
N THR A 102 -2.44 -8.50 20.17
CA THR A 102 -1.17 -7.78 20.08
C THR A 102 -0.03 -8.69 20.48
N VAL A 103 0.78 -9.07 19.50
CA VAL A 103 2.02 -9.84 19.69
C VAL A 103 3.20 -8.98 19.24
N THR A 104 4.19 -8.82 20.10
CA THR A 104 5.39 -8.01 19.81
C THR A 104 6.66 -8.80 20.09
N PRO A 105 7.73 -8.61 19.32
CA PRO A 105 9.03 -9.17 19.66
C PRO A 105 9.55 -8.51 20.95
N ASN A 106 10.17 -9.29 21.83
CA ASN A 106 10.81 -8.78 23.03
C ASN A 106 12.25 -8.36 22.74
N GLN A 107 12.68 -7.27 23.37
CA GLN A 107 14.06 -6.78 23.26
C GLN A 107 15.02 -7.46 24.26
N GLN A 108 14.48 -7.99 25.37
CA GLN A 108 15.27 -8.55 26.46
C GLN A 108 14.94 -10.04 26.62
N ALA A 109 15.94 -10.91 26.47
CA ALA A 109 15.78 -12.36 26.51
C ALA A 109 15.17 -12.90 27.82
N LYS A 110 15.29 -12.16 28.94
CA LYS A 110 14.67 -12.53 30.22
C LYS A 110 13.14 -12.58 30.18
N PHE A 111 12.52 -11.93 29.20
CA PHE A 111 11.08 -11.96 28.97
C PHE A 111 10.68 -12.89 27.82
N GLY A 112 11.59 -13.74 27.34
CA GLY A 112 11.37 -14.57 26.15
C GLY A 112 11.57 -13.80 24.84
N ASP A 113 11.25 -14.45 23.73
CA ASP A 113 11.51 -13.96 22.37
C ASP A 113 10.38 -13.06 21.87
N TYR A 114 9.14 -13.39 22.25
CA TYR A 114 7.93 -12.62 21.92
C TYR A 114 7.07 -12.44 23.15
N GLN A 115 6.18 -11.45 23.10
CA GLN A 115 5.20 -11.17 24.14
C GLN A 115 3.82 -10.95 23.53
N CYS A 116 2.81 -11.59 24.10
CA CYS A 116 1.40 -11.31 23.83
C CYS A 116 0.82 -10.42 24.94
N ASN A 117 0.30 -9.26 24.53
CA ASN A 117 -0.21 -8.19 25.40
C ASN A 117 -1.74 -8.11 25.40
N SER A 118 -2.41 -9.10 24.79
CA SER A 118 -3.86 -9.12 24.59
C SER A 118 -4.67 -9.15 25.89
N ALA A 119 -4.18 -9.82 26.93
CA ALA A 119 -4.97 -10.06 28.14
C ALA A 119 -5.40 -8.77 28.86
N MET A 120 -4.55 -7.73 28.87
CA MET A 120 -4.86 -6.44 29.48
C MET A 120 -5.96 -5.70 28.72
N ALA A 121 -5.85 -5.62 27.39
CA ALA A 121 -6.85 -4.98 26.55
C ALA A 121 -8.18 -5.74 26.62
N MET A 122 -8.13 -7.08 26.63
CA MET A 122 -9.33 -7.92 26.82
C MET A 122 -9.99 -7.70 28.18
N ALA A 123 -9.23 -7.54 29.27
CA ALA A 123 -9.80 -7.24 30.58
C ALA A 123 -10.57 -5.91 30.59
N GLN A 124 -10.05 -4.89 29.89
CA GLN A 124 -10.74 -3.60 29.74
C GLN A 124 -12.05 -3.75 28.94
N VAL A 125 -12.02 -4.50 27.84
CA VAL A 125 -13.22 -4.79 27.03
C VAL A 125 -14.26 -5.57 27.84
N MET A 126 -13.85 -6.59 28.60
CA MET A 126 -14.74 -7.37 29.44
C MET A 126 -15.37 -6.51 30.55
N LYS A 127 -14.57 -5.62 31.17
CA LYS A 127 -15.06 -4.67 32.17
C LYS A 127 -16.13 -3.74 31.59
N ALA A 128 -15.95 -3.25 30.36
CA ALA A 128 -16.96 -2.44 29.68
C ALA A 128 -18.25 -3.21 29.41
N LYS A 129 -18.17 -4.54 29.19
CA LYS A 129 -19.32 -5.45 29.07
C LYS A 129 -19.87 -5.94 30.43
N GLY A 130 -19.49 -5.31 31.54
CA GLY A 130 -19.98 -5.64 32.88
C GLY A 130 -19.36 -6.87 33.54
N ARG A 131 -18.35 -7.50 32.93
CA ARG A 131 -17.64 -8.66 33.49
C ARG A 131 -16.26 -8.25 34.00
N LYS A 132 -16.07 -8.28 35.33
CA LYS A 132 -14.78 -7.97 35.95
C LYS A 132 -13.93 -9.25 36.05
N ILE A 133 -13.03 -9.43 35.11
CA ILE A 133 -12.07 -10.55 35.07
C ILE A 133 -10.66 -9.96 35.18
N SER A 134 -9.78 -10.56 35.98
CA SER A 134 -8.41 -10.07 36.09
C SER A 134 -7.62 -10.37 34.79
N PRO A 135 -6.71 -9.50 34.34
CA PRO A 135 -5.94 -9.78 33.12
C PRO A 135 -5.06 -11.03 33.25
N ARG A 136 -4.67 -11.41 34.47
CA ARG A 136 -3.92 -12.63 34.75
C ARG A 136 -4.76 -13.89 34.52
N GLU A 137 -6.00 -13.91 34.99
CA GLU A 137 -6.95 -15.01 34.70
C GLU A 137 -7.19 -15.15 33.20
N ILE A 138 -7.30 -14.02 32.47
CA ILE A 138 -7.43 -14.05 31.01
C ILE A 138 -6.19 -14.66 30.37
N ALA A 139 -4.99 -14.25 30.79
CA ALA A 139 -3.74 -14.79 30.28
C ALA A 139 -3.62 -16.31 30.54
N GLU A 140 -3.97 -16.77 31.75
CA GLU A 140 -3.95 -18.19 32.12
C GLU A 140 -4.91 -19.00 31.25
N LYS A 141 -6.12 -18.49 31.03
CA LYS A 141 -7.11 -19.16 30.19
C LYS A 141 -6.69 -19.21 28.71
N ILE A 142 -6.04 -18.16 28.20
CA ILE A 142 -5.49 -18.15 26.84
C ILE A 142 -4.39 -19.22 26.73
N VAL A 143 -3.44 -19.25 27.66
CA VAL A 143 -2.31 -20.20 27.65
C VAL A 143 -2.80 -21.66 27.69
N GLN A 144 -3.83 -21.96 28.50
CA GLN A 144 -4.43 -23.30 28.56
C GLN A 144 -5.09 -23.76 27.26
N ASN A 145 -5.53 -22.82 26.41
CA ASN A 145 -6.20 -23.08 25.14
C ASN A 145 -5.28 -22.89 23.92
N ILE A 146 -3.96 -22.76 24.12
CA ILE A 146 -3.01 -22.71 23.00
C ILE A 146 -3.00 -24.07 22.29
N PRO A 147 -3.30 -24.13 20.98
CA PRO A 147 -3.25 -25.38 20.23
C PRO A 147 -1.79 -25.88 20.14
N ASN A 148 -1.63 -27.21 20.04
CA ASN A 148 -0.31 -27.79 19.83
C ASN A 148 0.30 -27.25 18.52
N ASN A 149 1.55 -26.78 18.58
CA ASN A 149 2.20 -26.09 17.49
C ASN A 149 3.71 -26.34 17.45
N GLU A 150 4.33 -26.04 16.31
CA GLU A 150 5.76 -26.24 16.09
C GLU A 150 6.62 -25.06 16.55
N LEU A 151 6.02 -23.91 16.89
CA LEU A 151 6.75 -22.67 17.16
C LEU A 151 7.10 -22.48 18.64
N ILE A 152 6.18 -22.78 19.55
CA ILE A 152 6.25 -22.38 20.96
C ILE A 152 6.82 -23.52 21.81
N GLU A 153 7.97 -23.29 22.45
CA GLU A 153 8.58 -24.22 23.41
C GLU A 153 7.85 -24.14 24.75
N ARG A 154 7.68 -22.92 25.26
CA ARG A 154 6.98 -22.64 26.51
C ARG A 154 6.45 -21.22 26.55
N THR A 155 5.46 -21.00 27.41
CA THR A 155 4.90 -19.68 27.70
C THR A 155 4.98 -19.40 29.20
N GLU A 156 5.28 -18.16 29.56
CA GLU A 156 5.39 -17.72 30.95
C GLU A 156 4.48 -16.50 31.16
N ILE A 157 3.69 -16.49 32.23
CA ILE A 157 2.83 -15.35 32.55
C ILE A 157 3.55 -14.46 33.56
N ALA A 158 3.80 -13.21 33.16
CA ALA A 158 4.49 -12.22 33.96
C ALA A 158 3.60 -11.03 34.32
N GLY A 159 3.85 -10.46 35.51
CA GLY A 159 3.19 -9.24 35.97
C GLY A 159 1.65 -9.33 35.98
N PRO A 160 0.93 -8.30 35.48
CA PRO A 160 -0.53 -8.25 35.53
C PRO A 160 -1.25 -9.18 34.54
N GLY A 161 -0.54 -9.71 33.53
CA GLY A 161 -1.14 -10.52 32.46
C GLY A 161 -0.33 -10.55 31.15
N PHE A 162 0.98 -10.32 31.22
CA PHE A 162 1.86 -10.43 30.06
C PHE A 162 2.13 -11.91 29.76
N ILE A 163 1.96 -12.35 28.52
CA ILE A 163 2.28 -13.72 28.12
C ILE A 163 3.60 -13.69 27.35
N ASN A 164 4.68 -14.08 28.01
CA ASN A 164 6.00 -14.23 27.42
C ASN A 164 6.09 -15.56 26.68
N VAL A 165 6.70 -15.56 25.50
CA VAL A 165 6.77 -16.71 24.59
C VAL A 165 8.23 -17.03 24.28
N HIS A 166 8.60 -18.29 24.49
CA HIS A 166 9.91 -18.82 24.10
C HIS A 166 9.74 -19.75 22.90
N LEU A 167 10.54 -19.55 21.86
CA LEU A 167 10.46 -20.32 20.63
C LEU A 167 11.21 -21.66 20.75
N LYS A 168 10.72 -22.69 20.04
CA LYS A 168 11.41 -23.98 19.93
C LYS A 168 12.73 -23.81 19.19
N ARG A 169 13.83 -24.28 19.79
CA ARG A 169 15.17 -24.22 19.17
C ARG A 169 15.20 -24.97 17.83
N MET A 170 14.52 -26.12 17.76
CA MET A 170 14.42 -26.91 16.53
C MET A 170 13.73 -26.15 15.40
N PHE A 171 12.69 -25.37 15.70
CA PHE A 171 12.00 -24.54 14.71
C PHE A 171 12.92 -23.46 14.15
N VAL A 172 13.62 -22.73 15.02
CA VAL A 172 14.58 -21.68 14.60
C VAL A 172 15.71 -22.28 13.75
N SER A 173 16.25 -23.43 14.16
CA SER A 173 17.31 -24.13 13.40
C SER A 173 16.83 -24.57 12.00
N LYS A 174 15.60 -25.08 11.88
CA LYS A 174 15.01 -25.44 10.58
C LYS A 174 14.85 -24.20 9.69
N LEU A 175 14.37 -23.09 10.24
CA LEU A 175 14.19 -21.83 9.50
C LEU A 175 15.54 -21.29 8.97
N LEU A 176 16.58 -21.29 9.80
CA LEU A 176 17.93 -20.88 9.40
C LEU A 176 18.50 -21.79 8.29
N SER A 177 18.29 -23.09 8.40
CA SER A 177 18.73 -24.05 7.39
C SER A 177 18.02 -23.81 6.05
N SER A 178 16.70 -23.59 6.08
CA SER A 178 15.92 -23.25 4.87
C SER A 178 16.41 -21.95 4.22
N LEU A 179 16.70 -20.91 5.03
CA LEU A 179 17.23 -19.64 4.53
C LEU A 179 18.59 -19.80 3.83
N LEU A 180 19.48 -20.65 4.36
CA LEU A 180 20.80 -20.90 3.76
C LEU A 180 20.72 -21.72 2.47
N VAL A 181 19.79 -22.68 2.38
CA VAL A 181 19.65 -23.56 1.20
C VAL A 181 18.85 -22.88 0.08
N ASN A 182 17.73 -22.23 0.43
CA ASN A 182 16.78 -21.67 -0.54
C ASN A 182 16.99 -20.18 -0.85
N GLY A 183 17.85 -19.52 -0.07
CA GLY A 183 18.09 -18.08 -0.10
C GLY A 183 17.07 -17.26 0.70
N VAL A 184 17.33 -15.96 0.85
CA VAL A 184 16.42 -15.02 1.53
C VAL A 184 15.30 -14.64 0.57
N LYS A 185 14.12 -15.23 0.75
CA LYS A 185 12.91 -14.95 -0.04
C LYS A 185 11.77 -14.60 0.91
N PRO A 186 11.00 -13.52 0.65
CA PRO A 186 9.87 -13.20 1.50
C PRO A 186 8.75 -14.24 1.33
N PRO A 187 7.79 -14.29 2.27
CA PRO A 187 6.58 -15.10 2.10
C PRO A 187 5.83 -14.69 0.83
N SER A 188 5.32 -15.66 0.07
CA SER A 188 4.58 -15.38 -1.14
C SER A 188 3.28 -14.63 -0.85
N LEU A 189 3.06 -13.59 -1.64
CA LEU A 189 1.79 -12.88 -1.65
C LEU A 189 0.73 -13.70 -2.38
N LYS A 190 -0.41 -13.95 -1.71
CA LYS A 190 -1.56 -14.64 -2.32
C LYS A 190 -2.12 -13.93 -3.56
N LYS A 191 -1.99 -12.59 -3.63
CA LYS A 191 -2.39 -11.79 -4.79
C LYS A 191 -1.38 -10.69 -5.04
N LYS A 192 -0.74 -10.74 -6.21
CA LYS A 192 0.10 -9.65 -6.70
C LYS A 192 -0.80 -8.45 -7.00
N LYS A 193 -0.52 -7.33 -6.35
CA LYS A 193 -1.15 -6.04 -6.68
C LYS A 193 -0.17 -5.22 -7.51
N LYS A 194 -0.73 -4.29 -8.28
CA LYS A 194 0.05 -3.26 -8.93
C LYS A 194 0.24 -2.10 -7.97
N VAL A 195 1.49 -1.67 -7.78
CA VAL A 195 1.87 -0.54 -6.94
C VAL A 195 2.52 0.50 -7.84
N VAL A 196 2.00 1.72 -7.81
CA VAL A 196 2.62 2.86 -8.49
C VAL A 196 3.34 3.69 -7.43
N VAL A 197 4.62 3.96 -7.65
CA VAL A 197 5.41 4.82 -6.78
C VAL A 197 5.89 6.01 -7.61
N ASP A 198 5.42 7.19 -7.25
CA ASP A 198 5.87 8.47 -7.80
C ASP A 198 7.02 9.00 -6.94
N PHE A 199 8.19 9.18 -7.55
CA PHE A 199 9.37 9.66 -6.84
C PHE A 199 10.37 10.37 -7.77
N SER A 200 11.34 11.04 -7.16
CA SER A 200 12.29 11.95 -7.81
C SER A 200 11.64 13.25 -8.29
N SER A 201 10.84 13.18 -9.35
CA SER A 201 9.96 14.24 -9.87
C SER A 201 10.59 15.65 -9.90
N PRO A 202 11.79 15.82 -10.49
CA PRO A 202 12.41 17.13 -10.62
C PRO A 202 11.70 17.99 -11.67
N ASN A 203 11.87 19.31 -11.55
CA ASN A 203 11.42 20.26 -12.57
C ASN A 203 12.45 20.39 -13.69
N ILE A 204 12.01 20.25 -14.94
CA ILE A 204 12.85 20.50 -16.11
C ILE A 204 13.33 21.96 -16.10
N ALA A 205 14.55 22.19 -16.61
CA ALA A 205 15.21 23.49 -16.63
C ALA A 205 15.52 24.11 -15.25
N LYS A 206 15.38 23.33 -14.17
CA LYS A 206 15.89 23.67 -12.84
C LYS A 206 16.86 22.59 -12.37
N GLU A 207 17.80 23.00 -11.52
CA GLU A 207 18.73 22.05 -10.91
C GLU A 207 18.01 21.11 -9.93
N MET A 208 18.39 19.84 -9.99
CA MET A 208 17.95 18.84 -9.02
C MET A 208 18.63 19.09 -7.67
N HIS A 209 17.87 19.60 -6.70
CA HIS A 209 18.37 19.83 -5.34
C HIS A 209 18.16 18.64 -4.38
N VAL A 210 18.72 18.73 -3.17
CA VAL A 210 18.65 17.71 -2.09
C VAL A 210 17.24 17.22 -1.74
N GLY A 211 16.23 18.09 -1.87
CA GLY A 211 14.82 17.68 -1.71
C GLY A 211 14.39 16.58 -2.70
N HIS A 212 14.71 16.71 -3.98
CA HIS A 212 14.43 15.69 -4.99
C HIS A 212 15.27 14.44 -4.73
N LEU A 213 16.54 14.59 -4.29
CA LEU A 213 17.41 13.45 -3.97
C LEU A 213 16.85 12.59 -2.82
N ARG A 214 16.29 13.23 -1.77
CA ARG A 214 15.61 12.50 -0.68
C ARG A 214 14.45 11.67 -1.20
N SER A 215 13.57 12.28 -2.02
CA SER A 215 12.46 11.56 -2.66
C SER A 215 12.97 10.41 -3.53
N THR A 216 14.06 10.67 -4.26
CA THR A 216 14.71 9.72 -5.17
C THR A 216 15.14 8.43 -4.47
N ILE A 217 15.87 8.55 -3.35
CA ILE A 217 16.38 7.40 -2.58
C ILE A 217 15.25 6.66 -1.86
N ILE A 218 14.35 7.39 -1.19
CA ILE A 218 13.25 6.78 -0.44
C ILE A 218 12.31 6.04 -1.39
N GLY A 219 11.94 6.67 -2.51
CA GLY A 219 11.06 6.09 -3.50
C GLY A 219 11.63 4.82 -4.12
N ASP A 220 12.90 4.85 -4.53
CA ASP A 220 13.58 3.67 -5.07
C ASP A 220 13.66 2.53 -4.04
N SER A 221 14.00 2.84 -2.78
CA SER A 221 14.01 1.85 -1.69
C SER A 221 12.65 1.20 -1.47
N MET A 222 11.56 1.97 -1.55
CA MET A 222 10.19 1.45 -1.44
C MET A 222 9.85 0.56 -2.66
N CYS A 223 10.25 0.95 -3.87
CA CYS A 223 10.05 0.14 -5.07
C CYS A 223 10.75 -1.22 -4.93
N ARG A 224 12.03 -1.22 -4.54
CA ARG A 224 12.80 -2.44 -4.30
C ARG A 224 12.16 -3.33 -3.22
N LEU A 225 11.61 -2.74 -2.15
CA LEU A 225 10.89 -3.49 -1.12
C LEU A 225 9.63 -4.17 -1.67
N PHE A 226 8.81 -3.44 -2.41
CA PHE A 226 7.60 -4.01 -3.02
C PHE A 226 7.91 -5.07 -4.08
N GLU A 227 8.94 -4.85 -4.90
CA GLU A 227 9.43 -5.85 -5.85
C GLU A 227 9.97 -7.10 -5.15
N PHE A 228 10.73 -6.93 -4.07
CA PHE A 228 11.22 -8.04 -3.24
C PHE A 228 10.05 -8.87 -2.71
N LEU A 229 8.98 -8.23 -2.22
CA LEU A 229 7.74 -8.89 -1.79
C LEU A 229 6.94 -9.53 -2.94
N GLY A 230 7.26 -9.23 -4.21
CA GLY A 230 6.63 -9.82 -5.38
C GLY A 230 5.47 -9.02 -5.99
N TYR A 231 5.30 -7.74 -5.63
CA TYR A 231 4.34 -6.84 -6.28
C TYR A 231 4.80 -6.43 -7.69
N GLU A 232 3.85 -6.08 -8.56
CA GLU A 232 4.16 -5.42 -9.83
C GLU A 232 4.33 -3.92 -9.55
N VAL A 233 5.55 -3.41 -9.65
CA VAL A 233 5.85 -2.01 -9.32
C VAL A 233 6.04 -1.20 -10.59
N LEU A 234 5.27 -0.12 -10.72
CA LEU A 234 5.47 0.92 -11.72
C LEU A 234 6.15 2.12 -11.06
N ARG A 235 7.37 2.40 -11.51
CA ARG A 235 8.24 3.44 -10.98
C ARG A 235 8.08 4.69 -11.84
N LEU A 236 7.40 5.72 -11.34
CA LEU A 236 7.08 6.91 -12.12
C LEU A 236 7.93 8.12 -11.69
N ASN A 237 8.50 8.79 -12.69
CA ASN A 237 9.11 10.10 -12.56
C ASN A 237 8.11 11.16 -13.03
N HIS A 238 7.44 11.82 -12.12
CA HIS A 238 6.46 12.85 -12.45
C HIS A 238 7.14 14.22 -12.62
N VAL A 239 7.95 14.32 -13.68
CA VAL A 239 8.75 15.51 -13.97
C VAL A 239 7.87 16.73 -14.24
N GLY A 240 8.32 17.89 -13.75
CA GLY A 240 7.72 19.19 -14.05
C GLY A 240 8.13 19.67 -15.43
N ASP A 241 7.56 19.06 -16.47
CA ASP A 241 7.85 19.32 -17.88
C ASP A 241 6.75 20.11 -18.59
N TRP A 242 5.74 20.58 -17.85
CA TRP A 242 4.63 21.36 -18.36
C TRP A 242 4.43 22.61 -17.51
N GLY A 243 4.63 23.80 -18.09
CA GLY A 243 4.49 25.03 -17.32
C GLY A 243 4.78 26.30 -18.11
N THR A 244 4.40 27.44 -17.54
CA THR A 244 4.55 28.75 -18.21
C THR A 244 6.01 29.13 -18.42
N GLN A 245 6.93 28.58 -17.62
CA GLN A 245 8.38 28.75 -17.78
C GLN A 245 8.89 28.27 -19.14
N PHE A 246 8.23 27.29 -19.77
CA PHE A 246 8.66 26.82 -21.09
C PHE A 246 8.44 27.86 -22.18
N GLY A 247 7.47 28.76 -22.02
CA GLY A 247 7.25 29.85 -22.96
C GLY A 247 8.45 30.78 -23.10
N MET A 248 9.02 31.20 -21.96
CA MET A 248 10.22 32.05 -21.97
C MET A 248 11.46 31.30 -22.46
N LEU A 249 11.59 30.00 -22.14
CA LEU A 249 12.70 29.18 -22.62
C LEU A 249 12.66 29.00 -24.14
N ILE A 250 11.48 28.73 -24.71
CA ILE A 250 11.31 28.59 -26.16
C ILE A 250 11.53 29.92 -26.87
N ALA A 251 10.97 31.02 -26.38
CA ALA A 251 11.19 32.34 -26.96
C ALA A 251 12.69 32.72 -26.92
N HIS A 252 13.38 32.39 -25.83
CA HIS A 252 14.82 32.62 -25.72
C HIS A 252 15.62 31.72 -26.67
N LEU A 253 15.20 30.46 -26.85
CA LEU A 253 15.83 29.52 -27.77
C LEU A 253 15.76 30.03 -29.21
N GLN A 254 14.60 30.54 -29.63
CA GLN A 254 14.39 31.10 -30.97
C GLN A 254 15.32 32.27 -31.26
N ASP A 255 15.55 33.15 -30.28
CA ASP A 255 16.43 34.31 -30.45
C ASP A 255 17.92 33.90 -30.45
N LYS A 256 18.31 32.99 -29.55
CA LYS A 256 19.72 32.59 -29.38
C LYS A 256 20.19 31.61 -30.45
N PHE A 257 19.30 30.74 -30.91
CA PHE A 257 19.57 29.71 -31.92
C PHE A 257 18.46 29.68 -32.98
N PRO A 258 18.43 30.64 -33.93
CA PRO A 258 17.37 30.71 -34.94
C PRO A 258 17.24 29.46 -35.82
N ASN A 259 18.31 28.67 -35.92
CA ASN A 259 18.40 27.43 -36.68
C ASN A 259 18.20 26.15 -35.84
N TYR A 260 17.64 26.25 -34.62
CA TYR A 260 17.40 25.10 -33.73
C TYR A 260 16.57 23.96 -34.37
N LEU A 261 15.75 24.30 -35.38
CA LEU A 261 14.98 23.31 -36.14
C LEU A 261 15.86 22.41 -37.01
N SER A 262 17.05 22.87 -37.42
CA SER A 262 17.96 22.13 -38.31
C SER A 262 19.21 21.63 -37.59
N VAL A 263 19.68 22.36 -36.57
CA VAL A 263 20.91 22.07 -35.83
C VAL A 263 20.58 21.96 -34.35
N SER A 264 21.05 20.89 -33.70
CA SER A 264 20.89 20.73 -32.25
C SER A 264 21.66 21.85 -31.52
N PRO A 265 20.99 22.66 -30.69
CA PRO A 265 21.62 23.79 -30.03
C PRO A 265 22.55 23.31 -28.90
N PRO A 266 23.76 23.89 -28.77
CA PRO A 266 24.70 23.55 -27.70
C PRO A 266 24.30 24.19 -26.37
N ILE A 267 23.18 23.76 -25.79
CA ILE A 267 22.74 24.20 -24.47
C ILE A 267 23.53 23.41 -23.43
N GLY A 268 24.62 24.00 -22.93
CA GLY A 268 25.44 23.40 -21.89
C GLY A 268 24.79 23.51 -20.51
N ASP A 269 24.76 24.72 -19.96
CA ASP A 269 24.15 24.99 -18.64
C ASP A 269 22.72 25.51 -18.82
N LEU A 270 21.76 24.64 -18.56
CA LEU A 270 20.34 24.97 -18.65
C LEU A 270 19.88 25.93 -17.54
N GLN A 271 20.58 25.97 -16.39
CA GLN A 271 20.26 26.93 -15.33
C GLN A 271 20.67 28.35 -15.75
N ALA A 272 21.84 28.51 -16.36
CA ALA A 272 22.25 29.78 -16.95
C ALA A 272 21.26 30.23 -18.03
N PHE A 273 20.88 29.32 -18.91
CA PHE A 273 19.88 29.58 -19.95
C PHE A 273 18.51 30.01 -19.36
N TYR A 274 18.07 29.35 -18.29
CA TYR A 274 16.86 29.73 -17.56
C TYR A 274 16.99 31.13 -16.95
N LYS A 275 18.09 31.44 -16.26
CA LYS A 275 18.34 32.76 -15.65
C LYS A 275 18.37 33.88 -16.70
N GLU A 276 18.99 33.65 -17.85
CA GLU A 276 18.98 34.58 -18.98
C GLU A 276 17.56 34.82 -19.50
N SER A 277 16.79 33.75 -19.74
CA SER A 277 15.41 33.86 -20.21
C SER A 277 14.50 34.57 -19.19
N LYS A 278 14.73 34.34 -17.89
CA LYS A 278 13.98 34.96 -16.81
C LYS A 278 14.27 36.45 -16.69
N LYS A 279 15.54 36.85 -16.80
CA LYS A 279 15.92 38.26 -16.84
C LYS A 279 15.22 39.00 -18.00
N ARG A 280 15.23 38.41 -19.19
CA ARG A 280 14.53 38.98 -20.36
C ARG A 280 13.01 39.03 -20.14
N PHE A 281 12.44 38.01 -19.50
CA PHE A 281 11.01 37.98 -19.17
C PHE A 281 10.59 39.12 -18.23
N ASP A 282 11.46 39.51 -17.30
CA ASP A 282 11.17 40.56 -16.32
C ASP A 282 11.48 41.98 -16.85
N GLU A 283 12.43 42.12 -17.79
CA GLU A 283 12.90 43.43 -18.31
C GLU A 283 12.31 43.82 -19.68
N ASP A 284 11.89 42.87 -20.51
CA ASP A 284 11.44 43.10 -21.90
C ASP A 284 9.96 42.68 -22.07
N GLU A 285 9.08 43.67 -22.15
CA GLU A 285 7.63 43.48 -22.33
C GLU A 285 7.26 42.82 -23.67
N GLU A 286 8.05 43.04 -24.74
CA GLU A 286 7.82 42.37 -26.02
C GLU A 286 8.17 40.89 -25.91
N PHE A 287 9.31 40.57 -25.28
CA PHE A 287 9.72 39.19 -25.01
C PHE A 287 8.70 38.48 -24.11
N LYS A 288 8.20 39.14 -23.07
CA LYS A 288 7.16 38.61 -22.19
C LYS A 288 5.88 38.25 -22.94
N ARG A 289 5.41 39.13 -23.84
CA ARG A 289 4.27 38.84 -24.72
C ARG A 289 4.52 37.64 -25.62
N ARG A 290 5.71 37.54 -26.23
CA ARG A 290 6.11 36.38 -27.05
C ARG A 290 6.19 35.10 -26.22
N ALA A 291 6.71 35.15 -25.00
CA ALA A 291 6.79 34.00 -24.11
C ALA A 291 5.40 33.43 -23.81
N TYR A 292 4.40 34.26 -23.50
CA TYR A 292 3.03 33.81 -23.32
C TYR A 292 2.44 33.18 -24.58
N GLN A 293 2.69 33.78 -25.76
CA GLN A 293 2.27 33.20 -27.03
C GLN A 293 2.92 31.83 -27.26
N CYS A 294 4.20 31.66 -26.94
CA CYS A 294 4.90 30.39 -27.07
C CYS A 294 4.27 29.28 -26.21
N VAL A 295 3.79 29.60 -24.99
CA VAL A 295 3.06 28.62 -24.15
C VAL A 295 1.79 28.16 -24.84
N VAL A 296 0.99 29.08 -25.38
CA VAL A 296 -0.26 28.74 -26.07
C VAL A 296 0.00 27.86 -27.30
N LYS A 297 1.05 28.17 -28.06
CA LYS A 297 1.45 27.39 -29.24
C LYS A 297 1.95 25.99 -28.87
N LEU A 298 2.71 25.89 -27.77
CA LEU A 298 3.13 24.60 -27.21
C LEU A 298 1.92 23.76 -26.77
N GLN A 299 0.98 24.35 -26.05
CA GLN A 299 -0.26 23.69 -25.63
C GLN A 299 -1.14 23.31 -26.83
N SER A 300 -1.09 24.06 -27.93
CA SER A 300 -1.77 23.73 -29.17
C SER A 300 -1.07 22.63 -30.00
N LYS A 301 0.03 22.06 -29.47
CA LYS A 301 0.85 21.01 -30.10
C LYS A 301 1.42 21.42 -31.46
N GLU A 302 1.78 22.69 -31.63
CA GLU A 302 2.44 23.14 -32.85
C GLU A 302 3.81 22.44 -33.02
N PRO A 303 4.11 21.84 -34.20
CA PRO A 303 5.29 20.97 -34.37
C PRO A 303 6.63 21.63 -34.01
N ASP A 304 6.83 22.89 -34.41
CA ASP A 304 8.08 23.61 -34.17
C ASP A 304 8.30 23.89 -32.67
N PHE A 305 7.23 24.20 -31.95
CA PHE A 305 7.26 24.48 -30.50
C PHE A 305 7.44 23.20 -29.69
N ILE A 306 6.82 22.10 -30.11
CA ILE A 306 7.06 20.77 -29.53
C ILE A 306 8.51 20.34 -29.75
N LYS A 307 9.08 20.62 -30.93
CA LYS A 307 10.50 20.33 -31.20
C LYS A 307 11.43 21.15 -30.31
N ALA A 308 11.16 22.45 -30.14
CA ALA A 308 11.90 23.31 -29.20
C ALA A 308 11.82 22.77 -27.76
N TRP A 309 10.62 22.40 -27.31
CA TRP A 309 10.38 21.83 -25.98
C TRP A 309 11.15 20.52 -25.76
N ASN A 310 11.10 19.59 -26.71
CA ASN A 310 11.84 18.33 -26.62
C ASN A 310 13.35 18.56 -26.47
N LEU A 311 13.93 19.47 -27.26
CA LEU A 311 15.36 19.80 -27.16
C LEU A 311 15.73 20.32 -25.76
N ILE A 312 14.88 21.17 -25.18
CA ILE A 312 15.08 21.70 -23.82
C ILE A 312 14.96 20.59 -22.77
N CYS A 313 13.95 19.73 -22.89
CA CYS A 313 13.75 18.60 -21.97
C CYS A 313 14.90 17.60 -22.05
N ASP A 314 15.40 17.29 -23.24
CA ASP A 314 16.47 16.31 -23.45
C ASP A 314 17.77 16.70 -22.76
N VAL A 315 18.09 18.00 -22.72
CA VAL A 315 19.24 18.51 -21.96
C VAL A 315 19.07 18.25 -20.46
N SER A 316 17.88 18.51 -19.90
CA SER A 316 17.59 18.19 -18.49
C SER A 316 17.63 16.69 -18.22
N ARG A 317 17.02 15.89 -19.09
CA ARG A 317 16.97 14.42 -18.98
C ARG A 317 18.36 13.82 -18.94
N ASN A 318 19.27 14.31 -19.79
CA ASN A 318 20.66 13.84 -19.80
C ASN A 318 21.38 14.13 -18.48
N GLU A 319 21.16 15.30 -17.87
CA GLU A 319 21.74 15.60 -16.55
C GLU A 319 21.13 14.75 -15.44
N PHE A 320 19.80 14.57 -15.43
CA PHE A 320 19.12 13.71 -14.46
C PHE A 320 19.57 12.25 -14.59
N GLN A 321 19.77 11.77 -15.82
CA GLN A 321 20.22 10.39 -16.07
C GLN A 321 21.60 10.13 -15.51
N LYS A 322 22.51 11.11 -15.47
CA LYS A 322 23.82 10.96 -14.80
C LYS A 322 23.65 10.66 -13.31
N VAL A 323 22.72 11.36 -12.65
CA VAL A 323 22.40 11.14 -11.23
C VAL A 323 21.74 9.77 -11.03
N TYR A 324 20.77 9.41 -11.87
CA TYR A 324 20.11 8.11 -11.78
C TYR A 324 21.07 6.94 -12.02
N ASN A 325 21.99 7.06 -12.98
CA ASN A 325 23.02 6.05 -13.23
C ASN A 325 23.96 5.90 -12.03
N CYS A 326 24.36 7.01 -11.40
CA CYS A 326 25.22 6.99 -10.22
C CYS A 326 24.55 6.29 -9.03
N LEU A 327 23.23 6.46 -8.88
CA LEU A 327 22.45 5.88 -7.79
C LEU A 327 21.85 4.49 -8.10
N ASP A 328 22.12 3.93 -9.30
CA ASP A 328 21.49 2.70 -9.79
C ASP A 328 19.95 2.76 -9.75
N ILE A 329 19.38 3.85 -10.26
CA ILE A 329 17.94 4.09 -10.26
C ILE A 329 17.37 3.84 -11.65
N ARG A 330 16.33 3.00 -11.68
CA ARG A 330 15.51 2.74 -12.86
C ARG A 330 14.15 3.36 -12.62
N ILE A 331 13.72 4.25 -13.50
CA ILE A 331 12.46 4.98 -13.38
C ILE A 331 11.90 5.30 -14.77
N GLU A 332 10.58 5.27 -14.92
CA GLU A 332 9.89 5.62 -16.16
C GLU A 332 9.41 7.07 -16.07
N GLU A 333 9.77 7.90 -17.05
CA GLU A 333 9.31 9.29 -17.10
C GLU A 333 7.85 9.39 -17.53
N ARG A 334 7.04 10.06 -16.70
CA ARG A 334 5.66 10.42 -17.01
C ARG A 334 5.33 11.77 -16.37
N GLY A 335 5.84 12.83 -17.00
CA GLY A 335 5.67 14.20 -16.56
C GLY A 335 4.23 14.72 -16.65
N GLU A 336 4.07 15.97 -16.25
CA GLU A 336 2.81 16.71 -16.34
C GLU A 336 2.28 16.77 -17.79
N SER A 337 3.17 16.86 -18.78
CA SER A 337 2.84 16.94 -20.20
C SER A 337 2.00 15.75 -20.69
N TYR A 338 2.24 14.56 -20.13
CA TYR A 338 1.51 13.33 -20.47
C TYR A 338 0.00 13.44 -20.23
N TYR A 339 -0.40 14.23 -19.23
CA TYR A 339 -1.79 14.34 -18.78
C TYR A 339 -2.56 15.45 -19.48
N GLN A 340 -1.93 16.20 -20.41
CA GLN A 340 -2.52 17.37 -21.06
C GLN A 340 -3.93 17.10 -21.63
N ASP A 341 -4.09 16.02 -22.39
CA ASP A 341 -5.35 15.67 -23.03
C ASP A 341 -6.42 15.19 -22.03
N MET A 342 -5.97 14.67 -20.88
CA MET A 342 -6.86 14.14 -19.84
C MET A 342 -7.38 15.25 -18.92
N MET A 343 -6.63 16.35 -18.76
CA MET A 343 -7.03 17.47 -17.89
C MET A 343 -8.40 18.06 -18.26
N THR A 344 -8.71 18.17 -19.56
CA THR A 344 -10.00 18.70 -20.01
C THR A 344 -11.18 17.83 -19.56
N ALA A 345 -11.01 16.50 -19.57
CA ALA A 345 -12.03 15.57 -19.10
C ALA A 345 -12.25 15.70 -17.59
N VAL A 346 -11.16 15.82 -16.80
CA VAL A 346 -11.23 16.01 -15.35
C VAL A 346 -11.96 17.32 -14.99
N ILE A 347 -11.64 18.43 -15.65
CA ILE A 347 -12.32 19.72 -15.42
C ILE A 347 -13.83 19.61 -15.72
N LYS A 348 -14.19 18.92 -16.82
CA LYS A 348 -15.59 18.70 -17.19
C LYS A 348 -16.32 17.84 -16.17
N GLU A 349 -15.64 16.85 -15.58
CA GLU A 349 -16.20 16.01 -14.52
C GLU A 349 -16.40 16.78 -13.21
N LEU A 350 -15.39 17.56 -12.79
CA LEU A 350 -15.47 18.39 -11.59
C LEU A 350 -16.61 19.41 -11.69
N ARG A 351 -16.78 20.06 -12.85
CA ARG A 351 -17.91 20.97 -13.14
C ARG A 351 -19.29 20.33 -12.98
N LYS A 352 -19.39 19.01 -13.17
CA LYS A 352 -20.66 18.28 -13.02
C LYS A 352 -20.91 17.84 -11.58
N LYS A 353 -19.86 17.49 -10.84
CA LYS A 353 -19.97 16.85 -9.52
C LYS A 353 -19.91 17.83 -8.35
N VAL A 354 -19.20 18.95 -8.52
CA VAL A 354 -18.98 19.94 -7.47
C VAL A 354 -19.60 21.25 -7.89
N GLN A 355 -20.26 21.93 -6.96
CA GLN A 355 -20.73 23.29 -7.13
C GLN A 355 -19.48 24.18 -7.12
N LEU A 356 -18.90 24.42 -8.29
CA LEU A 356 -17.75 25.30 -8.44
C LEU A 356 -18.22 26.72 -8.16
N GLU A 357 -17.85 27.27 -7.01
CA GLU A 357 -18.12 28.66 -6.69
C GLU A 357 -17.12 29.55 -7.45
N GLY A 358 -17.66 30.49 -8.22
CA GLY A 358 -16.85 31.51 -8.87
C GLY A 358 -16.26 32.45 -7.83
N SER A 359 -14.94 32.55 -7.78
CA SER A 359 -14.26 33.61 -7.03
C SER A 359 -14.45 34.95 -7.77
N LEU A 360 -14.41 36.09 -7.05
CA LEU A 360 -14.40 37.45 -7.62
C LEU A 360 -13.22 37.71 -8.57
N THR A 361 -12.24 36.80 -8.62
CA THR A 361 -11.20 36.71 -9.64
C THR A 361 -11.50 35.51 -10.54
N SER A 362 -11.30 35.66 -11.85
CA SER A 362 -11.51 34.70 -12.97
C SER A 362 -11.01 33.23 -12.81
N ASN A 363 -10.53 32.85 -11.63
CA ASN A 363 -10.08 31.51 -11.28
C ASN A 363 -11.23 30.64 -10.73
N VAL A 364 -11.16 29.34 -11.01
CA VAL A 364 -12.11 28.32 -10.54
C VAL A 364 -11.43 27.48 -9.47
N CYS A 365 -12.01 27.43 -8.27
CA CYS A 365 -11.48 26.68 -7.13
C CYS A 365 -12.45 25.56 -6.71
N CYS A 366 -11.92 24.47 -6.14
CA CYS A 366 -12.70 23.38 -5.56
C CYS A 366 -12.33 23.24 -4.08
N PHE A 367 -13.32 23.36 -3.19
CA PHE A 367 -13.11 23.19 -1.75
C PHE A 367 -13.38 21.74 -1.35
N THR A 368 -12.40 21.10 -0.73
CA THR A 368 -12.54 19.77 -0.13
C THR A 368 -12.96 19.92 1.32
N VAL A 369 -14.03 19.24 1.74
CA VAL A 369 -14.53 19.21 3.14
C VAL A 369 -13.70 18.27 3.99
#